data_AF-A0A931MLL3-F1
#
_entry.id   AF-A0A931MLL3-F1
#
_cell.length_a   1.000
_cell.length_b   1.000
_cell.length_c   1.000
_cell.angle_alpha   90.00
_cell.angle_beta   90.00
_cell.angle_gamma   90.00
#
_symmetry.space_group_name_H-M   'P 1'
#
loop_
_entity.id
_entity.type
_entity.pdbx_description
1 polymer ?
#
loop_
_entity_poly.entity_id
_entity_poly.type
_entity_poly.pdbx_seq_one_letter_code
_entity_poly.pdbx_strand_id
1 'polypeptide(L)'
;MRSVPLVSSSTAAFVLLAVLVFLVCASVGHHAVVAASVAPNRLRGLYVASFFFVQNILGQAIIALVTAFLTDHVFGGPENLGRSMAIVGGAGAATGCVLLLAGRGLLRRKAAANDAIL
;
A
#
# COMPACT_ATOMS: atom_id res chain seq x y z
N MET A 1 -1.29 29.38 -1.39
CA MET A 1 -1.45 27.92 -1.22
C MET A 1 -2.93 27.58 -1.17
N ARG A 2 -3.56 27.30 -2.31
CA ARG A 2 -4.91 26.72 -2.36
C ARG A 2 -4.73 25.29 -2.84
N SER A 3 -4.57 24.34 -1.91
CA SER A 3 -4.75 22.93 -2.22
C SER A 3 -6.18 22.79 -2.71
N VAL A 4 -6.40 22.53 -4.00
CA VAL A 4 -7.72 22.20 -4.53
C VAL A 4 -8.06 20.83 -3.95
N PRO A 5 -8.94 20.73 -2.94
CA PRO A 5 -9.25 19.44 -2.39
C PRO A 5 -10.10 18.71 -3.43
N LEU A 6 -9.75 17.45 -3.72
CA LEU A 6 -10.58 16.61 -4.60
C LEU A 6 -12.01 16.42 -4.04
N VAL A 7 -12.19 16.68 -2.74
CA VAL A 7 -13.46 16.62 -2.02
C VAL A 7 -13.77 17.99 -1.46
N SER A 8 -14.96 18.52 -1.76
CA SER A 8 -15.39 19.87 -1.37
C SER A 8 -15.62 20.06 0.14
N SER A 9 -15.72 18.97 0.90
CA SER A 9 -15.97 18.97 2.35
C SER A 9 -14.77 18.45 3.15
N SER A 10 -14.25 19.27 4.05
CA SER A 10 -13.12 18.94 4.94
C SER A 10 -13.39 17.69 5.80
N THR A 11 -14.62 17.56 6.31
CA THR A 11 -15.01 16.41 7.14
C THR A 11 -14.96 15.11 6.34
N ALA A 12 -15.46 15.13 5.10
CA ALA A 12 -15.42 13.96 4.23
C ALA A 12 -13.98 13.56 3.89
N ALA A 13 -13.08 14.52 3.67
CA ALA A 13 -11.66 14.23 3.44
C ALA A 13 -11.00 13.53 4.65
N PHE A 14 -11.26 13.99 5.88
CA PHE A 14 -10.73 13.34 7.09
C PHE A 14 -11.27 11.94 7.30
N VAL A 15 -12.57 11.72 7.07
CA VAL A 15 -13.17 10.38 7.18
C VAL A 15 -12.56 9.45 6.15
N LEU A 16 -12.43 9.88 4.89
CA LEU A 16 -11.82 9.07 3.84
C LEU A 16 -10.37 8.71 4.17
N LEU A 17 -9.59 9.70 4.64
CA LEU A 17 -8.21 9.51 5.05
C LEU A 17 -8.11 8.53 6.22
N ALA A 18 -8.97 8.66 7.23
CA ALA A 18 -8.99 7.75 8.38
C ALA A 18 -9.27 6.30 7.94
N VAL A 19 -10.26 6.09 7.07
CA VAL A 19 -10.57 4.75 6.53
C VAL A 19 -9.40 4.21 5.71
N LEU A 20 -8.80 5.01 4.84
CA LEU A 20 -7.63 4.62 4.04
C LEU A 20 -6.46 4.22 4.92
N VAL A 21 -6.08 5.06 5.89
CA VAL A 21 -4.97 4.80 6.80
C VAL A 21 -5.24 3.55 7.64
N PHE A 22 -6.47 3.38 8.14
CA PHE A 22 -6.86 2.19 8.88
C PHE A 22 -6.66 0.90 8.06
N LEU A 23 -7.13 0.88 6.80
CA LEU A 23 -6.98 -0.27 5.91
C LEU A 23 -5.50 -0.57 5.59
N VAL A 24 -4.69 0.47 5.36
CA VAL A 24 -3.26 0.32 5.12
C VAL A 24 -2.57 -0.27 6.36
N CYS A 25 -2.81 0.28 7.55
CA CYS A 25 -2.22 -0.21 8.80
C CYS A 25 -2.64 -1.66 9.11
N ALA A 26 -3.90 -2.02 8.85
CA ALA A 26 -4.38 -3.39 8.98
C ALA A 26 -3.62 -4.36 8.05
N SER A 27 -3.31 -3.94 6.83
CA SER A 27 -2.52 -4.74 5.87
C SER A 27 -1.05 -4.83 6.24
N VAL A 28 -0.42 -3.74 6.69
CA VAL A 28 1.02 -3.69 6.99
C VAL A 28 1.41 -4.69 8.08
N GLY A 29 0.57 -4.89 9.10
CA GLY A 29 0.81 -5.90 10.14
C GLY A 29 0.97 -7.32 9.59
N HIS A 30 0.25 -7.66 8.52
CA HIS A 30 0.34 -8.95 7.86
C HIS A 30 1.69 -9.17 7.15
N HIS A 31 2.30 -8.11 6.60
CA HIS A 31 3.53 -8.23 5.81
C HIS A 31 4.68 -8.81 6.63
N ALA A 32 4.85 -8.34 7.87
CA ALA A 32 5.90 -8.82 8.78
C ALA A 32 5.72 -10.31 9.11
N VAL A 33 4.49 -10.72 9.40
CA VAL A 33 4.16 -12.11 9.77
C VAL A 33 4.42 -13.07 8.61
N VAL A 34 3.98 -12.69 7.40
CA VAL A 34 4.20 -13.51 6.21
C VAL A 34 5.69 -13.58 5.87
N ALA A 35 6.40 -12.46 5.86
CA ALA A 35 7.84 -12.45 5.60
C ALA A 35 8.60 -13.33 6.61
N ALA A 36 8.20 -13.27 7.89
CA ALA A 36 8.77 -14.10 8.94
C ALA A 36 8.45 -15.61 8.78
N SER A 37 7.30 -15.97 8.20
CA SER A 37 6.86 -17.36 8.06
C SER A 37 7.63 -18.18 7.02
N VAL A 38 8.21 -17.51 6.02
CA VAL A 38 8.96 -18.16 4.92
C VAL A 38 10.43 -18.34 5.28
N ALA A 39 10.93 -17.57 6.25
CA ALA A 39 12.35 -17.55 6.61
C ALA A 39 12.71 -18.58 7.70
N PRO A 40 13.86 -19.26 7.61
CA PRO A 40 14.32 -20.18 8.65
C PRO A 40 14.57 -19.45 9.99
N ASN A 41 14.40 -20.18 11.11
CA ASN A 41 14.31 -19.65 12.48
C ASN A 41 15.44 -18.66 12.84
N ARG A 42 16.67 -18.92 12.36
CA ARG A 42 17.89 -18.11 12.61
C ARG A 42 18.02 -16.87 11.72
N LEU A 43 17.39 -16.84 10.54
CA LEU A 43 17.52 -15.75 9.56
C LEU A 43 16.26 -14.85 9.47
N ARG A 44 15.25 -15.16 10.28
CA ARG A 44 13.95 -14.47 10.26
C ARG A 44 14.05 -12.97 10.45
N GLY A 45 14.87 -12.52 11.40
CA GLY A 45 15.10 -11.09 11.65
C GLY A 45 15.74 -10.39 10.45
N LEU A 46 16.74 -11.02 9.84
CA LEU A 46 17.42 -10.48 8.65
C LEU A 46 16.47 -10.41 7.46
N TYR A 47 15.68 -11.46 7.21
CA TYR A 47 14.73 -11.49 6.10
C TYR A 47 13.65 -10.41 6.22
N VAL A 48 13.07 -10.25 7.41
CA VAL A 48 12.08 -9.19 7.69
C VAL A 48 12.72 -7.80 7.54
N ALA A 49 13.95 -7.61 8.03
CA ALA A 49 14.68 -6.35 7.88
C ALA A 49 14.94 -6.01 6.40
N SER A 50 15.42 -6.97 5.60
CA SER A 50 15.64 -6.77 4.16
C SER A 50 14.34 -6.48 3.41
N PHE A 51 13.24 -7.17 3.75
CA PHE A 51 11.93 -6.89 3.20
C PHE A 51 11.49 -5.45 3.48
N PHE A 52 11.54 -5.01 4.74
CA PHE A 52 11.15 -3.65 5.09
C PHE A 52 12.12 -2.60 4.55
N PHE A 53 13.41 -2.91 4.43
CA PHE A 53 14.38 -2.02 3.79
C PHE A 53 14.01 -1.75 2.33
N VAL A 54 13.76 -2.81 1.57
CA VAL A 54 13.34 -2.71 0.16
C VAL A 54 11.99 -1.99 0.04
N GLN A 55 11.02 -2.35 0.88
CA GLN A 55 9.69 -1.75 0.88
C GLN A 55 9.73 -0.25 1.21
N ASN A 56 10.46 0.14 2.25
CA ASN A 56 10.49 1.54 2.71
C ASN A 56 11.40 2.41 1.87
N ILE A 57 12.52 1.90 1.34
CA ILE A 57 13.43 2.73 0.54
C ILE A 57 13.02 2.70 -0.92
N LEU A 58 13.07 1.52 -1.56
CA LEU A 58 12.79 1.44 -2.99
C LEU A 58 11.30 1.69 -3.28
N GLY A 59 10.41 1.06 -2.50
CA GLY A 59 8.97 1.23 -2.69
C GLY A 59 8.55 2.70 -2.55
N GLN A 60 8.87 3.34 -1.42
CA GLN A 60 8.45 4.73 -1.20
C GLN A 60 9.19 5.73 -2.09
N ALA A 61 10.48 5.54 -2.35
CA ALA A 61 11.21 6.44 -3.24
C ALA A 61 10.68 6.38 -4.68
N ILE A 62 10.38 5.18 -5.19
CA ILE A 62 9.79 5.02 -6.52
C ILE A 62 8.40 5.66 -6.57
N ILE A 63 7.56 5.46 -5.55
CA ILE A 63 6.23 6.09 -5.48
C ILE A 63 6.35 7.63 -5.53
N ALA A 64 7.26 8.21 -4.74
CA ALA A 64 7.49 9.65 -4.73
C ALA A 64 8.01 10.15 -6.09
N LEU A 65 8.96 9.44 -6.70
CA LEU A 65 9.53 9.79 -7.99
C LEU A 65 8.49 9.75 -9.11
N VAL A 66 7.67 8.69 -9.16
CA VAL A 66 6.57 8.57 -10.12
C VAL A 66 5.56 9.69 -9.90
N THR A 67 5.21 9.99 -8.65
CA THR A 67 4.27 11.08 -8.32
C THR A 67 4.81 12.44 -8.76
N ALA A 68 6.09 12.73 -8.52
CA ALA A 68 6.75 13.95 -8.95
C ALA A 68 6.81 14.02 -10.49
N PHE A 69 7.20 12.94 -11.15
CA PHE A 69 7.25 12.87 -12.60
C PHE A 69 5.88 13.14 -13.24
N LEU A 70 4.80 12.52 -12.73
CA LEU A 70 3.45 12.82 -13.20
C LEU A 70 3.09 14.29 -12.96
N THR A 71 3.44 14.86 -11.80
CA THR A 71 3.12 16.25 -11.46
C THR A 71 3.81 17.24 -12.42
N ASP A 72 5.10 17.03 -12.69
CA ASP A 72 5.91 17.97 -13.46
C ASP A 72 5.74 17.79 -14.97
N HIS A 73 5.64 16.55 -15.47
CA HIS A 73 5.62 16.26 -16.92
C HIS A 73 4.22 16.02 -17.48
N VAL A 74 3.26 15.53 -16.69
CA VAL A 74 1.90 15.23 -17.17
C VAL A 74 0.91 16.34 -16.81
N PHE A 75 1.00 16.90 -15.61
CA PHE A 75 0.05 17.90 -15.12
C PHE A 75 0.56 19.34 -15.12
N GLY A 76 1.80 19.57 -15.56
CA GLY A 76 2.32 20.91 -15.88
C GLY A 76 2.54 21.83 -14.68
N GLY A 77 2.58 21.33 -13.44
CA GLY A 77 2.91 22.15 -12.29
C GLY A 77 2.42 21.65 -10.92
N PRO A 78 2.97 22.21 -9.83
CA PRO A 78 2.73 21.78 -8.44
C PRO A 78 1.29 21.99 -7.96
N GLU A 79 0.51 22.82 -8.64
CA GLU A 79 -0.93 23.03 -8.38
C GLU A 79 -1.79 21.78 -8.60
N ASN A 80 -1.30 20.82 -9.40
CA ASN A 80 -1.99 19.57 -9.70
C ASN A 80 -1.48 18.36 -8.89
N LEU A 81 -0.62 18.56 -7.89
CA LEU A 81 -0.07 17.49 -7.05
C LEU A 81 -1.16 16.57 -6.47
N GLY A 82 -2.31 17.14 -6.07
CA GLY A 82 -3.45 16.37 -5.56
C GLY A 82 -4.02 15.38 -6.58
N ARG A 83 -4.02 15.71 -7.88
CA ARG A 83 -4.46 14.81 -8.96
C ARG A 83 -3.45 13.68 -9.18
N SER A 84 -2.15 13.99 -9.16
CA SER A 84 -1.09 12.98 -9.25
C SER A 84 -1.19 11.97 -8.11
N MET A 85 -1.35 12.45 -6.87
CA MET A 85 -1.50 11.58 -5.69
C MET A 85 -2.77 10.73 -5.77
N ALA A 86 -3.88 11.28 -6.27
CA ALA A 86 -5.12 10.53 -6.46
C ALA A 86 -4.99 9.42 -7.52
N ILE A 87 -4.26 9.67 -8.61
CA ILE A 87 -4.03 8.67 -9.66
C ILE A 87 -3.08 7.59 -9.18
N VAL A 88 -1.93 7.95 -8.60
CA VAL A 88 -0.94 6.99 -8.11
C VAL A 88 -1.54 6.16 -6.96
N GLY A 89 -2.17 6.81 -5.98
CA GLY A 89 -2.84 6.13 -4.87
C GLY A 89 -4.05 5.30 -5.33
N GLY A 90 -4.85 5.82 -6.25
CA GLY A 90 -6.01 5.12 -6.80
C GLY A 90 -5.63 3.88 -7.62
N ALA A 91 -4.62 3.99 -8.47
CA ALA A 91 -4.09 2.86 -9.23
C ALA A 91 -3.47 1.80 -8.31
N GLY A 92 -2.73 2.23 -7.28
CA GLY A 92 -2.21 1.34 -6.25
C GLY A 92 -3.32 0.60 -5.49
N ALA A 93 -4.36 1.31 -5.06
CA ALA A 93 -5.51 0.73 -4.38
C ALA A 93 -6.29 -0.25 -5.27
N ALA A 94 -6.52 0.11 -6.54
CA ALA A 94 -7.20 -0.77 -7.51
C ALA A 94 -6.39 -2.05 -7.74
N THR A 95 -5.08 -1.93 -7.95
CA THR A 95 -4.17 -3.08 -8.11
C THR A 95 -4.19 -3.96 -6.87
N GLY A 96 -4.10 -3.36 -5.67
CA GLY A 96 -4.21 -4.08 -4.40
C GLY A 96 -5.54 -4.83 -4.26
N CYS A 97 -6.66 -4.19 -4.58
CA CYS A 97 -7.98 -4.82 -4.58
C CYS A 97 -8.04 -6.01 -5.54
N VAL A 98 -7.54 -5.88 -6.77
CA VAL A 98 -7.51 -6.99 -7.75
C VAL A 98 -6.65 -8.15 -7.24
N LEU A 99 -5.47 -7.87 -6.71
CA LEU A 99 -4.57 -8.89 -6.15
C LEU A 99 -5.20 -9.59 -4.94
N LEU A 100 -5.85 -8.85 -4.05
CA LEU A 100 -6.57 -9.42 -2.91
C LEU A 100 -7.72 -10.31 -3.40
N LEU A 101 -8.57 -9.84 -4.32
CA LEU A 101 -9.68 -10.62 -4.85
C LEU A 101 -9.20 -11.91 -5.54
N ALA A 102 -8.14 -11.84 -6.33
CA ALA A 102 -7.52 -13.01 -6.96
C ALA A 102 -6.90 -13.97 -5.93
N GLY A 103 -6.23 -13.42 -4.90
CA GLY A 103 -5.54 -14.19 -3.86
C GLY A 103 -6.45 -14.82 -2.82
N ARG A 104 -7.69 -14.34 -2.65
CA ARG A 104 -8.67 -14.87 -1.67
C ARG A 104 -8.90 -16.38 -1.81
N GLY A 105 -8.90 -16.91 -3.03
CA GLY A 105 -9.06 -18.35 -3.26
C GLY A 105 -7.89 -19.18 -2.70
N LEU A 106 -6.65 -18.71 -2.92
CA LEU A 106 -5.44 -19.34 -2.40
C LEU A 106 -5.34 -19.22 -0.88
N LEU A 107 -5.68 -18.05 -0.33
CA LEU A 107 -5.70 -17.81 1.12
C LEU A 107 -6.71 -18.72 1.83
N ARG A 108 -7.91 -18.89 1.28
CA ARG A 108 -8.92 -19.81 1.83
C ARG A 108 -8.47 -21.26 1.78
N ARG A 109 -7.81 -21.69 0.70
CA ARG A 109 -7.24 -23.05 0.58
C ARG A 109 -6.12 -23.29 1.59
N LYS A 110 -5.23 -22.31 1.79
CA LYS A 110 -4.16 -22.40 2.79
C LYS A 110 -4.69 -22.37 4.22
N ALA A 111 -5.73 -21.58 4.51
CA ALA A 111 -6.39 -21.60 5.81
C ALA A 111 -7.03 -22.97 6.11
N ALA A 112 -7.80 -23.52 5.16
CA ALA A 112 -8.41 -24.84 5.31
C ALA A 112 -7.39 -25.99 5.44
N ALA A 113 -6.26 -25.91 4.73
CA ALA A 113 -5.19 -26.89 4.85
C ALA A 113 -4.45 -26.81 6.19
N ASN A 114 -4.37 -25.63 6.80
CA ASN A 114 -3.72 -25.44 8.10
C ASN A 114 -4.61 -25.93 9.26
N ASP A 115 -5.93 -25.77 9.15
CA ASP A 115 -6.90 -26.28 10.14
C ASP A 115 -7.02 -27.80 10.12
N ALA A 116 -6.66 -28.47 9.02
CA ALA A 116 -6.67 -29.94 8.91
C ALA A 116 -5.42 -30.62 9.50
N ILE A 117 -4.41 -29.85 9.93
CA ILE A 117 -3.15 -30.34 10.48
C ILE A 117 -3.11 -30.19 12.02
N LEU A 118 -4.04 -29.42 12.61
CA LEU A 118 -4.27 -29.32 14.06
C LEU A 118 -5.31 -30.34 14.54
#